data_AF-A0A7K1AX26-F1
#
_entry.id   AF-A0A7K1AX26-F1
#
_cell.length_a   1.000
_cell.length_b   1.000
_cell.length_c   1.000
_cell.angle_alpha   90.00
_cell.angle_beta   90.00
_cell.angle_gamma   90.00
#
_symmetry.space_group_name_H-M   'P 1'
#
loop_
_entity.id
_entity.type
_entity.pdbx_description
1 polymer ?
#
loop_
_entity_poly.entity_id
_entity_poly.type
_entity_poly.pdbx_seq_one_letter_code
_entity_poly.pdbx_strand_id
1 'polypeptide(L)' 'PESVALSKDLKKRGWSFVGPTTMYAFMQSLGLVNDHSVECFVHEQVEVARQKFLRPV' A
#
# COMPACT_ATOMS: atom_id res chain seq x y z
N PRO A 1 -10.74 -1.39 1.68
CA PRO A 1 -11.18 -2.80 1.82
C PRO A 1 -10.03 -3.82 1.72
N GLU A 2 -8.99 -3.43 0.99
CA GLU A 2 -7.82 -4.17 0.56
C GLU A 2 -6.89 -4.47 1.73
N SER A 3 -6.63 -3.50 2.60
CA SER A 3 -5.83 -3.69 3.82
C SER A 3 -6.46 -4.69 4.79
N VAL A 4 -7.80 -4.75 4.85
CA VAL A 4 -8.54 -5.75 5.62
C VAL A 4 -8.38 -7.13 4.99
N ALA A 5 -8.47 -7.23 3.67
CA ALA A 5 -8.27 -8.49 2.95
C ALA A 5 -6.84 -9.01 3.14
N LEU A 6 -5.83 -8.15 2.99
CA LEU A 6 -4.42 -8.47 3.22
C LEU A 6 -4.17 -8.91 4.67
N SER A 7 -4.71 -8.17 5.64
CA SER A 7 -4.64 -8.52 7.07
C SER A 7 -5.20 -9.92 7.33
N LYS A 8 -6.37 -10.25 6.75
CA LYS A 8 -7.00 -11.57 6.91
C LYS A 8 -6.15 -12.68 6.27
N ASP A 9 -5.64 -12.46 5.06
CA ASP A 9 -4.84 -13.47 4.35
C ASP A 9 -3.52 -13.75 5.08
N LEU A 10 -2.81 -12.72 5.52
CA LEU A 10 -1.55 -12.88 6.27
C LEU A 10 -1.77 -13.56 7.62
N LYS A 11 -2.85 -13.23 8.34
CA LYS A 11 -3.23 -13.96 9.57
C LYS A 11 -3.48 -15.44 9.29
N LYS A 12 -4.17 -15.78 8.20
CA LYS A 12 -4.40 -17.18 7.78
C LYS A 12 -3.09 -17.90 7.47
N ARG A 13 -2.08 -17.18 7.00
CA ARG A 13 -0.71 -17.70 6.76
C ARG A 13 0.16 -17.74 8.03
N GLY A 14 -0.39 -17.43 9.21
CA GLY A 14 0.32 -17.52 10.50
C GLY A 14 1.09 -16.27 10.92
N TRP A 15 0.91 -15.14 10.24
CA TRP A 15 1.58 -13.90 10.60
C TRP A 15 0.92 -13.23 11.81
N SER A 16 1.73 -12.64 12.68
CA SER A 16 1.31 -11.82 13.82
C SER A 16 1.51 -10.32 13.56
N PHE A 17 0.85 -9.45 14.33
CA PHE A 17 0.92 -7.99 14.21
C PHE A 17 0.49 -7.39 12.86
N VAL A 18 -0.18 -8.17 12.02
CA VAL A 18 -0.68 -7.74 10.69
C VAL A 18 -2.11 -7.21 10.75
N GLY A 19 -2.40 -6.25 11.63
CA GLY A 19 -3.73 -5.62 11.71
C GLY A 19 -4.08 -4.76 10.48
N PRO A 20 -5.36 -4.46 10.19
CA PRO A 20 -5.74 -3.69 9.01
C PRO A 20 -5.08 -2.32 8.90
N THR A 21 -4.95 -1.59 10.01
CA THR A 21 -4.25 -0.29 10.04
C THR A 21 -2.77 -0.44 9.69
N THR A 22 -2.11 -1.46 10.25
CA THR A 22 -0.71 -1.77 9.94
C THR A 22 -0.53 -2.16 8.48
N MET A 23 -1.47 -2.92 7.92
CA MET A 23 -1.45 -3.28 6.49
C MET A 23 -1.71 -2.09 5.57
N TYR A 24 -2.55 -1.14 5.98
CA TYR A 24 -2.71 0.11 5.24
C TYR A 24 -1.43 0.95 5.25
N ALA A 25 -0.80 1.12 6.41
CA ALA A 25 0.49 1.82 6.52
C ALA A 25 1.59 1.12 5.69
N PHE A 26 1.61 -0.22 5.68
CA PHE A 26 2.51 -0.99 4.84
C PHE A 26 2.27 -0.74 3.34
N MET A 27 1.00 -0.69 2.91
CA MET A 27 0.65 -0.35 1.54
C MET A 27 1.10 1.06 1.13
N GLN A 28 1.02 2.03 2.04
CA GLN A 28 1.54 3.39 1.82
C GLN A 28 3.07 3.38 1.66
N SER A 29 3.80 2.74 2.58
CA SER A 29 5.27 2.71 2.57
C SER A 29 5.87 2.00 1.35
N LEU A 30 5.17 1.00 0.81
CA LEU A 30 5.60 0.30 -0.41
C LEU A 30 5.14 0.98 -1.72
N GLY A 31 4.35 2.06 -1.64
CA GLY A 31 3.82 2.74 -2.82
C GLY A 31 2.68 1.99 -3.53
N LEU A 32 2.08 0.99 -2.87
CA LEU A 32 0.87 0.33 -3.37
C LEU A 32 -0.29 1.34 -3.46
N VAL A 33 -0.31 2.29 -2.52
CA VAL A 33 -1.14 3.50 -2.55
C VAL A 33 -0.23 4.73 -2.51
N ASN A 34 -0.70 5.85 -3.08
CA ASN A 34 -0.05 7.14 -2.94
C ASN A 34 -0.98 8.06 -2.17
N ASP A 35 -0.70 8.20 -0.88
CA ASP A 35 -1.45 9.08 0.02
C ASP A 35 -0.61 10.31 0.42
N HIS A 36 0.40 10.67 -0.38
CA HIS A 36 1.00 11.98 -0.21
C HIS A 36 -0.10 13.06 -0.33
N SER A 37 -0.01 14.12 0.46
CA SER A 37 -0.88 15.29 0.26
C SER A 37 -0.70 15.80 -1.17
N VAL A 38 -1.76 16.33 -1.78
CA VAL A 38 -1.72 16.85 -3.17
C VAL A 38 -0.69 17.97 -3.32
N GLU A 39 -0.45 18.73 -2.26
CA GLU A 39 0.55 19.81 -2.22
C GLU A 39 1.97 19.31 -1.91
N CYS A 40 2.16 18.01 -1.69
CA CYS A 40 3.46 17.43 -1.42
C CYS A 40 4.33 17.46 -2.69
N PHE A 41 5.57 17.94 -2.57
CA PHE A 41 6.50 18.11 -3.70
C PHE A 41 6.82 16.82 -4.47
N VAL A 42 6.55 15.64 -3.90
CA VAL A 42 6.71 14.33 -4.57
C VAL A 42 5.42 13.73 -5.11
N HIS A 43 4.23 14.27 -4.79
CA HIS A 43 2.95 13.64 -5.11
C HIS A 43 2.84 13.30 -6.60
N GLU A 44 3.06 14.30 -7.47
CA GLU A 44 2.98 14.14 -8.92
C GLU A 44 4.04 13.17 -9.46
N GLN A 45 5.26 13.23 -8.93
CA GLN A 45 6.36 12.35 -9.35
C GLN A 45 6.04 10.89 -9.05
N VAL A 46 5.46 10.62 -7.88
CA VAL A 46 5.03 9.28 -7.46
C VAL A 46 3.86 8.80 -8.31
N GLU A 47 2.87 9.64 -8.62
CA GLU A 47 1.75 9.25 -9.49
C GLU A 47 2.21 8.85 -10.89
N VAL A 48 3.10 9.64 -11.51
CA VAL A 48 3.67 9.30 -12.82
C VAL A 48 4.45 7.99 -12.77
N ALA A 49 5.23 7.75 -11.70
CA ALA A 49 5.96 6.49 -11.54
C ALA A 49 5.01 5.28 -11.38
N ARG A 50 3.95 5.43 -10.59
CA ARG A 50 2.94 4.37 -10.37
C ARG A 50 2.20 4.01 -11.65
N GLN A 51 1.85 4.98 -12.49
CA GLN A 51 1.18 4.71 -13.78
C GLN A 51 2.05 3.90 -14.75
N LYS A 52 3.37 4.06 -14.68
CA LYS A 52 4.33 3.33 -15.51
C LYS A 52 4.69 1.95 -14.94
N PHE A 53 4.28 1.64 -13.72
CA PHE A 53 4.64 0.40 -13.05
C PHE A 53 3.87 -0.78 -13.64
N LEU A 54 4.60 -1.72 -14.25
CA LEU A 54 4.06 -2.98 -14.72
C LEU A 54 3.96 -3.95 -13.55
N ARG A 55 2.74 -4.34 -13.20
CA ARG A 55 2.50 -5.29 -12.12
C ARG A 55 2.95 -6.70 -12.55
N PRO A 56 3.75 -7.40 -11.71
CA PRO A 56 4.03 -8.82 -11.93
C PRO A 56 2.72 -9.61 -11.92
N VAL A 57 2.56 -10.51 -12.89
CA VAL A 57 1.46 -11.49 -12.97
C VAL A 57 1.87 -12.82 -12.36
#